data_AF-A0A4D5RSR6-F1
#
_entry.id   AF-A0A4D5RSR6-F1
#
_cell.length_a   1.000
_cell.length_b   1.000
_cell.length_c   1.000
_cell.angle_alpha   90.00
_cell.angle_beta   90.00
_cell.angle_gamma   90.00
#
_symmetry.space_group_name_H-M   'P 1'
#
loop_
_entity.id
_entity.type
_entity.pdbx_description
1 polymer ?
#
loop_
_entity_poly.entity_id
_entity_poly.type
_entity_poly.pdbx_seq_one_letter_code
_entity_poly.pdbx_strand_id
1 'polypeptide(L)'
;DSYQVSAASTQRVPSRRIGPVNLSGWGLDYMRRPDTLGKLLHYAGHGNGVLYCVCEKEVPPENCAAIARHFVQLSKSTNVTSVSFTALPASEYKSKGRPEFPLLRQLRTCSFKSGPEETVPDLETPNTVSGLSAAMLTECEVGGMSGVLYVLYCDTAEVDSSVVRALEPALKLPCLQALSQPVESCRIELLRRVRDSRIDRGNLYF
;
A
#
# COMPACT_ATOMS: atom_id res chain seq x y z
N ASP A 1 -41.54 -54.17 -23.93
CA ASP A 1 -41.17 -52.88 -24.55
C ASP A 1 -41.86 -51.73 -23.87
N SER A 2 -41.01 -50.84 -23.39
CA SER A 2 -41.27 -49.67 -22.56
C SER A 2 -41.66 -48.47 -23.41
N TYR A 3 -42.71 -47.76 -23.01
CA TYR A 3 -42.96 -46.36 -23.37
C TYR A 3 -43.40 -45.56 -22.13
N GLN A 4 -42.91 -44.31 -22.13
CA GLN A 4 -42.96 -43.13 -21.24
C GLN A 4 -44.18 -42.95 -20.29
N VAL A 5 -44.17 -42.14 -19.21
CA VAL A 5 -43.97 -40.67 -19.16
C VAL A 5 -43.79 -40.15 -17.70
N SER A 6 -42.90 -39.15 -17.58
CA SER A 6 -42.71 -38.05 -16.60
C SER A 6 -43.39 -38.01 -15.23
N ALA A 7 -42.57 -37.68 -14.22
CA ALA A 7 -42.93 -36.73 -13.16
C ALA A 7 -41.74 -35.80 -12.87
N ALA A 8 -42.02 -34.49 -12.91
CA ALA A 8 -41.07 -33.41 -12.65
C ALA A 8 -40.58 -33.43 -11.19
N SER A 9 -39.28 -33.24 -10.98
CA SER A 9 -38.73 -32.91 -9.67
C SER A 9 -37.88 -31.64 -9.75
N THR A 10 -38.34 -30.64 -9.01
CA THR A 10 -37.71 -29.35 -8.78
C THR A 10 -36.31 -29.52 -8.18
N GLN A 11 -35.27 -29.36 -8.99
CA GLN A 11 -33.89 -29.25 -8.50
C GLN A 11 -33.66 -27.84 -7.94
N ARG A 12 -33.47 -27.78 -6.62
CA ARG A 12 -32.97 -26.61 -5.89
C ARG A 12 -31.56 -26.29 -6.37
N VAL A 13 -31.37 -25.06 -6.85
CA VAL A 13 -30.07 -24.44 -7.09
C VAL A 13 -29.32 -24.37 -5.75
N PRO A 14 -28.09 -24.92 -5.62
CA PRO A 14 -27.30 -24.70 -4.42
C PRO A 14 -26.67 -23.31 -4.50
N SER A 15 -27.13 -22.41 -3.61
CA SER A 15 -26.51 -21.13 -3.33
C SER A 15 -25.02 -21.31 -3.01
N ARG A 16 -24.14 -20.86 -3.92
CA ARG A 16 -22.71 -20.71 -3.64
C ARG A 16 -22.56 -19.65 -2.55
N ARG A 17 -22.31 -20.10 -1.33
CA ARG A 17 -21.76 -19.27 -0.25
C ARG A 17 -20.41 -18.73 -0.74
N ILE A 18 -20.34 -17.43 -0.97
CA ILE A 18 -19.07 -16.71 -1.10
C ILE A 18 -18.46 -16.76 0.31
N GLY A 19 -17.51 -17.67 0.50
CA GLY A 19 -16.72 -17.77 1.71
C GLY A 19 -15.86 -16.52 1.89
N PRO A 20 -15.38 -16.25 3.11
CA PRO A 20 -14.54 -15.09 3.40
C PRO A 20 -13.27 -15.15 2.56
N VAL A 21 -12.86 -13.99 2.03
CA VAL A 21 -11.58 -13.81 1.34
C VAL A 21 -10.47 -14.17 2.31
N ASN A 22 -9.85 -15.33 2.11
CA ASN A 22 -8.66 -15.72 2.85
C ASN A 22 -7.53 -14.76 2.48
N LEU A 23 -7.24 -13.78 3.36
CA LEU A 23 -5.91 -13.19 3.45
C LEU A 23 -4.97 -14.32 3.87
N SER A 24 -4.44 -15.06 2.90
CA SER A 24 -3.29 -15.94 3.13
C SER A 24 -2.06 -15.06 3.26
N GLY A 25 -1.91 -14.47 4.46
CA GLY A 25 -0.63 -13.92 4.88
C GLY A 25 0.36 -15.07 4.91
N TRP A 26 1.15 -15.20 3.86
CA TRP A 26 2.45 -15.87 3.97
C TRP A 26 3.33 -14.96 4.81
N GLY A 27 3.04 -14.96 6.11
CA GLY A 27 3.96 -14.42 7.09
C GLY A 27 5.24 -15.20 6.92
N LEU A 28 6.32 -14.49 6.63
CA LEU A 28 7.57 -14.85 7.28
C LEU A 28 7.32 -14.66 8.79
N ASP A 29 6.60 -15.61 9.42
CA ASP A 29 6.60 -15.83 10.87
C ASP A 29 7.97 -16.40 11.22
N TYR A 30 9.01 -15.63 10.89
CA TYR A 30 10.39 -15.95 11.17
C TYR A 30 10.67 -15.52 12.60
N MET A 31 9.99 -16.19 13.55
CA MET A 31 10.11 -16.02 14.99
C MET A 31 9.68 -14.62 15.47
N ARG A 32 8.97 -14.53 16.59
CA ARG A 32 8.87 -13.30 17.38
C ARG A 32 10.26 -12.92 17.87
N ARG A 33 11.08 -12.32 17.00
CA ARG A 33 12.32 -11.65 17.38
C ARG A 33 11.96 -10.20 17.74
N PRO A 34 12.53 -9.62 18.80
CA PRO A 34 12.30 -8.22 19.17
C PRO A 34 12.76 -7.22 18.08
N ASP A 35 13.45 -7.70 17.05
CA ASP A 35 14.05 -6.93 15.95
C ASP A 35 13.22 -6.92 14.65
N THR A 36 11.93 -7.26 14.70
CA THR A 36 11.06 -7.16 13.51
C THR A 36 10.86 -5.69 13.13
N LEU A 37 11.46 -5.27 12.01
CA LEU A 37 11.37 -3.90 11.48
C LEU A 37 10.00 -3.55 10.91
N GLY A 38 9.25 -4.57 10.45
CA GLY A 38 7.96 -4.37 9.80
C GLY A 38 7.26 -5.68 9.43
N LYS A 39 6.07 -5.55 8.87
CA LYS A 39 5.25 -6.65 8.37
C LYS A 39 5.30 -6.66 6.84
N LEU A 40 5.60 -7.82 6.28
CA LEU A 40 5.48 -8.06 4.85
C LEU A 40 4.13 -8.75 4.59
N LEU A 41 3.28 -8.13 3.78
CA LEU A 41 1.93 -8.60 3.53
C LEU A 41 1.76 -8.82 2.03
N HIS A 42 1.28 -10.01 1.69
CA HIS A 42 0.99 -10.39 0.31
C HIS A 42 -0.52 -10.37 0.09
N TYR A 43 -0.95 -9.60 -0.90
CA TYR A 43 -2.32 -9.56 -1.36
C TYR A 43 -2.42 -10.23 -2.72
N ALA A 44 -2.89 -11.47 -2.73
CA ALA A 44 -3.25 -12.21 -3.93
C ALA A 44 -4.70 -11.89 -4.31
N GLY A 45 -4.91 -10.76 -4.99
CA GLY A 45 -6.21 -10.42 -5.58
C GLY A 45 -6.50 -11.24 -6.85
N HIS A 46 -7.65 -10.97 -7.49
CA HIS A 46 -7.97 -11.46 -8.83
C HIS A 46 -7.09 -10.73 -9.88
N GLY A 47 -5.78 -11.01 -9.92
CA GLY A 47 -4.81 -10.32 -10.78
C GLY A 47 -3.35 -10.43 -10.33
N ASN A 48 -2.54 -9.43 -10.64
CA ASN A 48 -1.14 -9.32 -10.18
C ASN A 48 -1.09 -9.25 -8.64
N GLY A 49 -0.29 -10.10 -8.01
CA GLY A 49 -0.09 -10.08 -6.57
C GLY A 49 0.60 -8.79 -6.12
N VAL A 50 0.07 -8.14 -5.10
CA VAL A 50 0.69 -6.95 -4.50
C VAL A 50 1.39 -7.35 -3.21
N LEU A 51 2.67 -7.02 -3.12
CA LEU A 51 3.46 -7.17 -1.90
C LEU A 51 3.65 -5.78 -1.29
N TYR A 52 3.17 -5.57 -0.07
CA TYR A 52 3.40 -4.32 0.64
C TYR A 52 4.14 -4.59 1.95
N CYS A 53 5.14 -3.77 2.22
CA CYS A 53 5.92 -3.80 3.45
C CYS A 53 5.58 -2.57 4.28
N VAL A 54 5.17 -2.79 5.52
CA VAL A 54 4.88 -1.71 6.47
C VAL A 54 5.92 -1.78 7.57
N CYS A 55 6.81 -0.79 7.61
CA CYS A 55 7.75 -0.61 8.70
C CYS A 55 7.08 0.18 9.83
N GLU A 56 6.93 -0.42 11.00
CA GLU A 56 6.34 0.24 12.17
C GLU A 56 7.36 1.13 12.90
N LYS A 57 8.65 0.91 12.64
CA LYS A 57 9.77 1.66 13.22
C LYS A 57 10.58 2.30 12.11
N GLU A 58 11.15 3.46 12.41
CA GLU A 58 12.13 4.10 11.52
C GLU A 58 13.35 3.19 11.37
N VAL A 59 13.77 2.99 10.11
CA VAL A 59 14.93 2.17 9.79
C VAL A 59 16.18 3.05 9.87
N PRO A 60 17.21 2.65 10.64
CA PRO A 60 18.44 3.42 10.73
C PRO A 60 19.08 3.63 9.35
N PRO A 61 19.66 4.82 9.09
CA PRO A 61 20.19 5.18 7.76
C PRO A 61 21.26 4.20 7.27
N GLU A 62 22.09 3.66 8.17
CA GLU A 62 23.13 2.67 7.87
C GLU A 62 22.58 1.37 7.29
N ASN A 63 21.33 1.01 7.60
CA ASN A 63 20.70 -0.23 7.16
C ASN A 63 19.82 -0.04 5.91
N CYS A 64 19.43 1.20 5.60
CA CYS A 64 18.50 1.51 4.52
C CYS A 64 18.95 0.94 3.16
N ALA A 65 20.21 1.18 2.79
CA ALA A 65 20.74 0.71 1.51
C ALA A 65 20.83 -0.83 1.43
N ALA A 66 21.28 -1.48 2.51
CA ALA A 66 21.40 -2.93 2.56
C ALA A 66 20.02 -3.62 2.45
N ILE A 67 19.02 -3.10 3.17
CA ILE A 67 17.64 -3.59 3.11
C ILE A 67 17.05 -3.37 1.73
N ALA A 68 17.20 -2.16 1.17
CA ALA A 68 16.70 -1.82 -0.15
C ALA A 68 17.26 -2.74 -1.23
N ARG A 69 18.58 -2.93 -1.22
CA ARG A 69 19.27 -3.85 -2.13
C ARG A 69 18.71 -5.27 -2.01
N HIS A 70 18.46 -5.73 -0.79
CA HIS A 70 17.91 -7.07 -0.58
C HIS A 70 16.53 -7.22 -1.22
N PHE A 71 15.64 -6.23 -1.09
CA PHE A 71 14.33 -6.25 -1.75
C PHE A 71 14.44 -6.30 -3.27
N VAL A 72 15.31 -5.49 -3.87
CA VAL A 72 15.54 -5.48 -5.33
C VAL A 72 16.17 -6.80 -5.80
N GLN A 73 17.05 -7.40 -5.01
CA GLN A 73 17.64 -8.70 -5.33
C GLN A 73 16.63 -9.85 -5.22
N LEU A 74 15.67 -9.76 -4.29
CA LEU A 74 14.62 -10.76 -4.13
C LEU A 74 13.58 -10.69 -5.25
N SER A 75 13.28 -9.50 -5.77
CA SER A 75 12.27 -9.35 -6.82
C SER A 75 12.66 -10.04 -8.13
N LYS A 76 13.97 -10.19 -8.43
CA LYS A 76 14.61 -10.93 -9.57
C LYS A 76 14.00 -10.74 -10.97
N SER A 77 12.97 -9.93 -11.10
CA SER A 77 12.05 -9.84 -12.23
C SER A 77 11.83 -8.37 -12.55
N THR A 78 11.97 -8.03 -13.82
CA THR A 78 11.71 -6.69 -14.35
C THR A 78 10.22 -6.33 -14.37
N ASN A 79 9.33 -7.30 -14.10
CA ASN A 79 7.88 -7.09 -14.09
C ASN A 79 7.37 -6.55 -12.75
N VAL A 80 8.25 -6.42 -11.75
CA VAL A 80 7.92 -5.85 -10.46
C VAL A 80 8.08 -4.33 -10.53
N THR A 81 7.04 -3.60 -10.13
CA THR A 81 7.10 -2.15 -9.95
C THR A 81 7.15 -1.84 -8.46
N SER A 82 8.16 -1.11 -8.02
CA SER A 82 8.26 -0.64 -6.65
C SER A 82 7.51 0.69 -6.49
N VAL A 83 6.63 0.76 -5.50
CA VAL A 83 5.95 1.99 -5.12
C VAL A 83 6.28 2.25 -3.66
N SER A 84 6.94 3.36 -3.40
CA SER A 84 7.34 3.77 -2.05
C SER A 84 6.65 5.07 -1.67
N PHE A 85 6.24 5.19 -0.42
CA PHE A 85 5.67 6.41 0.14
C PHE A 85 6.57 6.90 1.27
N THR A 86 6.71 8.21 1.39
CA THR A 86 7.31 8.85 2.54
C THR A 86 6.60 10.17 2.84
N ALA A 87 6.56 10.54 4.10
CA ALA A 87 6.01 11.81 4.56
C ALA A 87 7.10 12.60 5.26
N LEU A 88 7.22 13.88 4.91
CA LEU A 88 8.18 14.82 5.48
C LEU A 88 7.46 16.06 5.99
N PRO A 89 8.00 16.73 7.02
CA PRO A 89 7.47 18.02 7.46
C PRO A 89 7.51 19.06 6.34
N ALA A 90 6.48 19.89 6.25
CA ALA A 90 6.43 21.02 5.32
C ALA A 90 7.65 21.97 5.41
N SER A 91 8.27 22.07 6.59
CA SER A 91 9.49 22.86 6.81
C SER A 91 10.71 22.36 6.04
N GLU A 92 10.72 21.09 5.61
CA GLU A 92 11.79 20.53 4.78
C GLU A 92 11.63 20.89 3.30
N TYR A 93 10.44 21.33 2.87
CA TYR A 93 10.19 21.68 1.49
C TYR A 93 10.74 23.07 1.15
N LYS A 94 11.62 23.11 0.16
CA LYS A 94 12.29 24.30 -0.36
C LYS A 94 11.69 24.65 -1.71
N SER A 95 11.02 25.80 -1.78
CA SER A 95 10.49 26.36 -3.03
C SER A 95 10.68 27.86 -3.10
N LYS A 96 10.66 28.41 -4.32
CA LYS A 96 10.72 29.87 -4.56
C LYS A 96 9.38 30.56 -4.26
N GLY A 97 8.28 29.80 -4.20
CA GLY A 97 6.93 30.29 -3.95
C GLY A 97 6.41 29.98 -2.54
N ARG A 98 5.12 30.25 -2.33
CA ARG A 98 4.37 29.79 -1.15
C ARG A 98 3.58 28.54 -1.55
N PRO A 99 4.10 27.33 -1.29
CA PRO A 99 3.35 26.10 -1.54
C PRO A 99 2.15 26.03 -0.59
N GLU A 100 1.09 25.39 -1.05
CA GLU A 100 -0.03 24.99 -0.21
C GLU A 100 0.17 23.53 0.22
N PHE A 101 -0.03 23.24 1.51
CA PHE A 101 0.11 21.91 2.08
C PHE A 101 -1.28 21.33 2.41
N PRO A 102 -1.45 19.99 2.37
CA PRO A 102 -0.46 18.97 2.04
C PRO A 102 -0.09 18.92 0.54
N LEU A 103 1.20 18.74 0.27
CA LEU A 103 1.79 18.79 -1.07
C LEU A 103 2.40 17.44 -1.44
N LEU A 104 1.96 16.85 -2.55
CA LEU A 104 2.53 15.62 -3.07
C LEU A 104 3.54 15.88 -4.19
N ARG A 105 4.70 15.23 -4.11
CA ARG A 105 5.73 15.19 -5.15
C ARG A 105 6.14 13.76 -5.44
N GLN A 106 6.75 13.54 -6.60
CA GLN A 106 7.27 12.22 -6.94
C GLN A 106 8.73 12.26 -7.39
N LEU A 107 9.42 11.14 -7.20
CA LEU A 107 10.67 10.79 -7.86
C LEU A 107 10.46 9.42 -8.51
N ARG A 108 11.01 9.21 -9.70
CA ARG A 108 10.78 7.99 -10.47
C ARG A 108 12.07 7.53 -11.14
N THR A 109 12.16 6.23 -11.35
CA THR A 109 13.25 5.64 -12.10
C THR A 109 13.10 5.92 -13.60
N CYS A 110 14.20 5.84 -14.35
CA CYS A 110 14.16 6.00 -15.82
C CYS A 110 13.29 4.91 -16.50
N SER A 111 13.20 3.74 -15.87
CA SER A 111 12.39 2.60 -16.31
C SER A 111 10.90 2.74 -16.00
N PHE A 112 10.50 3.68 -15.13
CA PHE A 112 9.11 3.87 -14.74
C PHE A 112 8.33 4.65 -15.80
N LYS A 113 7.36 3.98 -16.43
CA LYS A 113 6.43 4.59 -17.40
C LYS A 113 5.14 4.95 -16.68
N SER A 114 4.96 6.23 -16.38
CA SER A 114 3.68 6.74 -15.88
C SER A 114 2.63 6.72 -16.99
N GLY A 115 1.39 6.39 -16.62
CA GLY A 115 0.24 6.56 -17.49
C GLY A 115 -0.02 8.04 -17.82
N PRO A 116 -0.86 8.33 -18.84
CA PRO A 116 -1.15 9.68 -19.32
C PRO A 116 -2.08 10.50 -18.42
N GLU A 117 -2.78 9.89 -17.45
CA GLU A 117 -3.67 10.62 -16.54
C GLU A 117 -2.94 11.11 -15.29
N GLU A 118 -2.99 12.43 -15.07
CA GLU A 118 -2.64 13.17 -13.84
C GLU A 118 -1.34 12.72 -13.16
N THR A 119 -0.22 13.01 -13.81
CA THR A 119 1.11 12.84 -13.21
C THR A 119 1.29 13.79 -12.02
N VAL A 120 1.52 13.22 -10.83
CA VAL A 120 2.02 13.96 -9.67
C VAL A 120 3.29 14.73 -10.09
N PRO A 121 3.44 16.02 -9.72
CA PRO A 121 4.62 16.79 -10.11
C PRO A 121 5.91 16.17 -9.58
N ASP A 122 6.96 16.15 -10.42
CA ASP A 122 8.29 15.69 -10.02
C ASP A 122 8.87 16.60 -8.91
N LEU A 123 9.66 16.03 -8.00
CA LEU A 123 10.28 16.77 -6.90
C LEU A 123 11.31 17.78 -7.44
N GLU A 124 11.12 19.06 -7.12
CA GLU A 124 11.98 20.12 -7.62
C GLU A 124 13.31 20.23 -6.86
N THR A 125 14.39 20.56 -7.55
CA THR A 125 15.65 20.94 -6.88
C THR A 125 15.46 22.25 -6.13
N PRO A 126 16.02 22.43 -4.90
CA PRO A 126 17.07 21.64 -4.27
C PRO A 126 16.55 20.65 -3.19
N ASN A 127 15.32 20.16 -3.32
CA ASN A 127 14.76 19.23 -2.36
C ASN A 127 15.44 17.85 -2.46
N THR A 128 15.66 17.23 -1.32
CA THR A 128 16.28 15.91 -1.20
C THR A 128 15.43 15.03 -0.30
N VAL A 129 15.46 13.72 -0.54
CA VAL A 129 14.74 12.74 0.26
C VAL A 129 15.74 11.70 0.73
N SER A 130 15.64 11.29 1.99
CA SER A 130 16.50 10.29 2.61
C SER A 130 15.68 9.16 3.23
N GLY A 131 16.37 8.18 3.80
CA GLY A 131 15.76 7.02 4.45
C GLY A 131 15.48 5.86 3.49
N LEU A 132 14.73 4.88 3.97
CA LEU A 132 14.53 3.61 3.26
C LEU A 132 13.84 3.80 1.90
N SER A 133 12.83 4.67 1.81
CA SER A 133 12.08 4.90 0.57
C SER A 133 12.97 5.50 -0.54
N ALA A 134 13.90 6.38 -0.19
CA ALA A 134 14.90 6.92 -1.13
C ALA A 134 15.96 5.88 -1.52
N ALA A 135 16.43 5.08 -0.56
CA ALA A 135 17.34 3.97 -0.83
C ALA A 135 16.71 2.91 -1.75
N MET A 136 15.43 2.60 -1.54
CA MET A 136 14.64 1.72 -2.41
C MET A 136 14.64 2.23 -3.85
N LEU A 137 14.28 3.50 -4.07
CA LEU A 137 14.27 4.07 -5.41
C LEU A 137 15.67 4.04 -6.06
N THR A 138 16.71 4.32 -5.29
CA THR A 138 18.11 4.30 -5.75
C THR A 138 18.53 2.90 -6.20
N GLU A 139 18.27 1.87 -5.38
CA GLU A 139 18.60 0.49 -5.73
C GLU A 139 17.71 -0.02 -6.88
N CYS A 140 16.47 0.48 -7.03
CA CYS A 140 15.62 0.20 -8.20
C CYS A 140 16.25 0.76 -9.49
N GLU A 141 16.73 2.00 -9.47
CA GLU A 141 17.40 2.63 -10.62
C GLU A 141 18.66 1.84 -11.01
N VAL A 142 19.51 1.51 -10.04
CA VAL A 142 20.73 0.70 -10.26
C VAL A 142 20.40 -0.69 -10.79
N GLY A 143 19.34 -1.31 -10.27
CA GLY A 143 18.87 -2.63 -10.69
C GLY A 143 18.05 -2.65 -11.97
N GLY A 144 17.79 -1.50 -12.61
CA GLY A 144 16.94 -1.38 -13.80
C GLY A 144 15.46 -1.72 -13.55
N MET A 145 15.02 -1.71 -12.29
CA MET A 145 13.64 -2.01 -11.90
C MET A 145 12.78 -0.75 -11.95
N SER A 146 11.53 -0.88 -12.39
CA SER A 146 10.57 0.22 -12.41
C SER A 146 10.22 0.64 -10.98
N GLY A 147 10.38 1.92 -10.65
CA GLY A 147 10.18 2.43 -9.30
C GLY A 147 9.66 3.86 -9.27
N VAL A 148 8.76 4.14 -8.32
CA VAL A 148 8.30 5.50 -8.01
C VAL A 148 8.25 5.70 -6.49
N LEU A 149 8.71 6.87 -6.06
CA LEU A 149 8.69 7.35 -4.68
C LEU A 149 7.80 8.58 -4.61
N TYR A 150 6.73 8.48 -3.83
CA TYR A 150 5.88 9.61 -3.49
C TYR A 150 6.32 10.23 -2.16
N VAL A 151 6.46 11.56 -2.18
CA VAL A 151 6.89 12.37 -1.04
C VAL A 151 5.75 13.31 -0.71
N LEU A 152 5.13 13.10 0.45
CA LEU A 152 4.10 13.96 0.98
C LEU A 152 4.74 14.96 1.94
N TYR A 153 4.60 16.26 1.66
CA TYR A 153 4.93 17.31 2.59
C TYR A 153 3.67 17.78 3.30
N CYS A 154 3.66 17.74 4.63
CA CYS A 154 2.49 18.11 5.44
C CYS A 154 2.88 18.91 6.68
N ASP A 155 1.96 19.78 7.13
CA ASP A 155 2.15 20.63 8.32
C ASP A 155 1.85 19.86 9.62
N THR A 156 1.10 18.78 9.54
CA THR A 156 0.68 17.95 10.68
C THR A 156 1.19 16.53 10.52
N ALA A 157 1.52 15.89 11.65
CA ALA A 157 1.89 14.47 11.68
C ALA A 157 0.67 13.53 11.66
N GLU A 158 -0.53 14.08 11.83
CA GLU A 158 -1.76 13.32 11.86
C GLU A 158 -2.31 13.09 10.45
N VAL A 159 -2.82 11.89 10.19
CA VAL A 159 -3.47 11.57 8.93
C VAL A 159 -4.90 12.11 8.98
N ASP A 160 -5.19 13.10 8.14
CA ASP A 160 -6.53 13.68 8.00
C ASP A 160 -7.08 13.50 6.56
N SER A 161 -8.29 13.99 6.34
CA SER A 161 -8.92 13.91 5.02
C SER A 161 -8.20 14.71 3.92
N SER A 162 -7.41 15.73 4.29
CA SER A 162 -6.64 16.54 3.34
C SER A 162 -5.43 15.77 2.83
N VAL A 163 -4.74 15.05 3.72
CA VAL A 163 -3.63 14.14 3.40
C VAL A 163 -4.09 13.02 2.46
N VAL A 164 -5.23 12.39 2.77
CA VAL A 164 -5.80 11.33 1.93
C VAL A 164 -6.13 11.86 0.52
N ARG A 165 -6.69 13.07 0.42
CA ARG A 165 -6.97 13.71 -0.87
C ARG A 165 -5.69 14.03 -1.64
N ALA A 166 -4.64 14.49 -0.98
CA ALA A 166 -3.35 14.74 -1.62
C ALA A 166 -2.70 13.46 -2.16
N LEU A 167 -2.92 12.31 -1.51
CA LEU A 167 -2.41 11.00 -1.93
C LEU A 167 -3.25 10.32 -3.02
N GLU A 168 -4.48 10.78 -3.26
CA GLU A 168 -5.41 10.21 -4.25
C GLU A 168 -4.76 9.92 -5.63
N PRO A 169 -4.01 10.84 -6.27
CA PRO A 169 -3.39 10.53 -7.56
C PRO A 169 -2.38 9.38 -7.50
N ALA A 170 -1.63 9.25 -6.40
CA ALA A 170 -0.71 8.13 -6.22
C ALA A 170 -1.45 6.80 -6.00
N LEU A 171 -2.59 6.83 -5.31
CA LEU A 171 -3.40 5.64 -5.06
C LEU A 171 -4.13 5.12 -6.32
N LYS A 172 -4.30 5.96 -7.34
CA LYS A 172 -4.88 5.57 -8.64
C LYS A 172 -3.94 4.73 -9.52
N LEU A 173 -2.67 4.56 -9.12
CA LEU A 173 -1.71 3.75 -9.86
C LEU A 173 -2.26 2.35 -10.17
N PRO A 174 -2.14 1.87 -11.42
CA PRO A 174 -2.70 0.57 -11.82
C PRO A 174 -2.23 -0.61 -10.95
N CYS A 175 -0.97 -0.58 -10.49
CA CYS A 175 -0.42 -1.61 -9.62
C CYS A 175 -1.00 -1.60 -8.20
N LEU A 176 -1.60 -0.48 -7.76
CA LEU A 176 -2.27 -0.36 -6.46
C LEU A 176 -3.77 -0.60 -6.54
N GLN A 177 -4.37 -0.60 -7.74
CA GLN A 177 -5.82 -0.86 -7.90
C GLN A 177 -6.25 -2.22 -7.36
N ALA A 178 -5.36 -3.22 -7.36
CA ALA A 178 -5.64 -4.52 -6.74
C ALA A 178 -5.88 -4.42 -5.22
N LEU A 179 -5.35 -3.39 -4.54
CA LEU A 179 -5.60 -3.12 -3.13
C LEU A 179 -6.90 -2.35 -2.90
N SER A 180 -7.51 -1.79 -3.95
CA SER A 180 -8.75 -1.04 -3.85
C SER A 180 -9.89 -1.97 -3.41
N GLN A 181 -10.36 -1.78 -2.19
CA GLN A 181 -11.55 -2.44 -1.70
C GLN A 181 -12.77 -1.55 -1.89
N PRO A 182 -13.96 -2.13 -2.08
CA PRO A 182 -15.19 -1.34 -2.08
C PRO A 182 -15.30 -0.55 -0.78
N VAL A 183 -15.59 0.75 -0.89
CA VAL A 183 -15.70 1.68 0.25
C VAL A 183 -16.64 1.12 1.33
N GLU A 184 -17.73 0.47 0.91
CA GLU A 184 -18.70 -0.12 1.83
C GLU A 184 -18.11 -1.28 2.66
N SER A 185 -17.25 -2.10 2.07
CA SER A 185 -16.54 -3.18 2.78
C SER A 185 -15.55 -2.62 3.79
N CYS A 186 -14.77 -1.60 3.41
CA CYS A 186 -13.89 -0.90 4.35
C CYS A 186 -14.67 -0.25 5.49
N ARG A 187 -15.81 0.39 5.19
CA ARG A 187 -16.66 1.05 6.19
C ARG A 187 -17.21 0.05 7.20
N ILE A 188 -17.73 -1.09 6.73
CA ILE A 188 -18.24 -2.15 7.60
C ILE A 188 -17.11 -2.71 8.49
N GLU A 189 -15.92 -2.94 7.94
CA GLU A 189 -14.77 -3.43 8.69
C GLU A 189 -14.28 -2.42 9.73
N LEU A 190 -14.21 -1.14 9.38
CA LEU A 190 -13.84 -0.06 10.30
C LEU A 190 -14.87 0.04 11.42
N LEU A 191 -16.17 0.01 11.10
CA LEU A 191 -17.25 0.00 12.09
C LEU A 191 -17.17 -1.22 13.02
N ARG A 192 -16.82 -2.41 12.49
CA ARG A 192 -16.55 -3.59 13.32
C ARG A 192 -15.40 -3.34 14.29
N ARG A 193 -14.24 -2.87 13.79
CA ARG A 193 -13.08 -2.57 14.65
C ARG A 193 -13.38 -1.53 15.72
N VAL A 194 -14.10 -0.46 15.39
CA VAL A 194 -14.51 0.55 16.37
C VAL A 194 -15.44 -0.05 17.41
N ARG A 195 -16.43 -0.83 17.00
CA ARG A 195 -17.33 -1.52 17.94
C ARG A 195 -16.55 -2.45 18.86
N ASP A 196 -15.65 -3.25 18.30
CA ASP A 196 -14.88 -4.25 19.04
C ASP A 196 -13.87 -3.57 19.99
N SER A 197 -13.29 -2.42 19.60
CA SER A 197 -12.43 -1.60 20.48
C SER A 197 -13.16 -0.94 21.65
N ARG A 198 -14.48 -0.71 21.53
CA ARG A 198 -15.31 -0.15 22.61
C ARG A 198 -15.70 -1.18 23.67
N ILE A 199 -15.54 -2.48 23.38
CA ILE A 199 -15.89 -3.57 24.30
C ILE A 199 -14.84 -3.72 25.42
N ASP A 200 -13.65 -3.12 25.29
CA ASP A 200 -12.54 -3.24 26.27
C ASP A 200 -12.44 -2.08 27.29
N ARG A 201 -13.45 -1.21 27.37
CA ARG A 201 -13.59 -0.28 28.50
C ARG A 201 -14.68 -0.79 29.44
N GLY A 202 -14.23 -1.47 30.51
CA GLY A 202 -15.07 -1.87 31.62
C GLY A 202 -15.96 -0.73 32.13
N ASN A 203 -17.14 -1.11 32.62
CA ASN A 203 -18.21 -0.25 33.11
C ASN A 203 -17.71 1.04 33.78
N LEU A 204 -18.03 2.19 33.19
CA LEU A 204 -18.05 3.47 33.89
C LEU A 204 -19.24 3.44 34.84
N TYR A 205 -18.99 3.14 36.11
CA TYR A 205 -19.94 3.40 37.18
C TYR A 205 -19.91 4.91 37.48
N PHE A 206 -21.04 5.58 37.26
CA PHE A 206 -21.33 6.90 37.83
C PHE A 206 -21.95 6.71 39.22
#